data_AF-A0A954V5F1-F1
#
_entry.id   AF-A0A954V5F1-F1
#
_cell.length_a   1.000
_cell.length_b   1.000
_cell.length_c   1.000
_cell.angle_alpha   90.00
_cell.angle_beta   90.00
_cell.angle_gamma   90.00
#
_symmetry.space_group_name_H-M   'P 1'
#
loop_
_entity.id
_entity.type
_entity.pdbx_description
1 polymer ?
#
loop_
_entity_poly.entity_id
_entity_poly.type
_entity_poly.pdbx_seq_one_letter_code
_entity_poly.pdbx_strand_id
1 'polypeptide(L)'
;MTRVSFRAPLAAYNVLTVITACLTFMVSSAQAVITDVVETGGDNEATDTITAKWTGQTFPVSVNDEPIPGAVIGDNYTVTPFQDLAPAFVDRNHRYTNTDGGTEVFPIPSYLLGADYIMSGNDNRDNTGYLLDITTDGPATIYMLIDNRLQDGSGDDPPTFGPDNMQWIVDEGWSATSGGLNRASDSSRPDKVGIDEGADGSIQQWYSIYSKSFADAGTVTIRQADNGGRNMYGVVVTPGVPEPTSALLLLAGCLGMLRLRRR
;
A
#
# COMPACT_ATOMS: atom_id res chain seq x y z
N MET A 1 29.63 -25.64 67.71
CA MET A 1 29.94 -25.68 66.26
C MET A 1 28.66 -26.05 65.53
N THR A 2 27.95 -25.07 64.98
CA THR A 2 26.66 -25.27 64.32
C THR A 2 26.74 -24.62 62.95
N ARG A 3 26.85 -25.44 61.88
CA ARG A 3 26.88 -24.94 60.49
C ARG A 3 25.45 -24.64 60.05
N VAL A 4 25.13 -23.36 59.86
CA VAL A 4 23.91 -22.92 59.19
C VAL A 4 24.16 -22.98 57.69
N SER A 5 23.41 -23.83 56.99
CA SER A 5 23.44 -23.99 55.53
C SER A 5 22.37 -23.10 54.90
N PHE A 6 22.77 -22.02 54.24
CA PHE A 6 21.90 -21.26 53.35
C PHE A 6 21.82 -21.95 51.98
N ARG A 7 20.64 -22.45 51.61
CA ARG A 7 20.30 -22.78 50.22
C ARG A 7 19.43 -21.66 49.66
N ALA A 8 19.96 -20.91 48.70
CA ALA A 8 19.15 -20.01 47.88
C ALA A 8 18.47 -20.81 46.75
N PRO A 9 17.19 -20.59 46.42
CA PRO A 9 16.54 -21.26 45.30
C PRO A 9 16.94 -20.62 43.96
N LEU A 10 17.75 -21.31 43.16
CA LEU A 10 17.91 -21.06 41.72
C LEU A 10 16.68 -21.62 40.98
N ALA A 11 15.62 -20.82 40.75
CA ALA A 11 14.52 -21.29 39.87
C ALA A 11 13.62 -20.21 39.24
N ALA A 12 13.91 -18.90 39.34
CA ALA A 12 12.98 -17.88 38.83
C ALA A 12 13.47 -17.13 37.56
N TYR A 13 14.75 -17.22 37.20
CA TYR A 13 15.32 -16.35 36.17
C TYR A 13 15.17 -16.83 34.72
N ASN A 14 14.69 -18.05 34.46
CA ASN A 14 14.71 -18.63 33.09
C ASN A 14 13.38 -18.57 32.32
N VAL A 15 12.26 -18.18 32.95
CA VAL A 15 10.97 -18.10 32.24
C VAL A 15 10.72 -16.70 31.66
N LEU A 16 11.21 -15.65 32.32
CA LEU A 16 11.01 -14.27 31.89
C LEU A 16 11.83 -13.94 30.63
N THR A 17 13.02 -14.50 30.46
CA THR A 17 13.88 -14.27 29.29
C THR A 17 13.33 -14.87 28.00
N VAL A 18 12.56 -15.97 28.08
CA VAL A 18 11.98 -16.63 26.89
C VAL A 18 10.75 -15.87 26.36
N ILE A 19 9.97 -15.24 27.23
CA ILE A 19 8.80 -14.42 26.84
C ILE A 19 9.27 -13.11 26.18
N THR A 20 10.32 -12.47 26.70
CA THR A 20 10.90 -11.26 26.10
C THR A 20 11.54 -11.51 24.73
N ALA A 21 12.13 -12.69 24.50
CA ALA A 21 12.71 -13.06 23.21
C ALA A 21 11.67 -13.37 22.11
N CYS A 22 10.44 -13.76 22.47
CA CYS A 22 9.36 -13.92 21.49
C CYS A 22 8.72 -12.58 21.07
N LEU A 23 8.83 -11.54 21.90
CA LEU A 23 8.25 -10.23 21.63
C LEU A 23 9.19 -9.27 20.86
N THR A 24 10.47 -9.65 20.67
CA THR A 24 11.50 -8.80 20.02
C THR A 24 11.68 -9.04 18.52
N PHE A 25 10.90 -9.93 17.90
CA PHE A 25 10.98 -10.22 16.46
C PHE A 25 10.12 -9.30 15.57
N MET A 26 9.46 -8.27 16.12
CA MET A 26 8.55 -7.40 15.37
C MET A 26 9.17 -6.03 15.03
N VAL A 27 10.50 -5.93 14.89
CA VAL A 27 11.07 -4.81 14.12
C VAL A 27 11.16 -5.29 12.69
N SER A 28 10.02 -5.28 11.99
CA SER A 28 10.05 -5.40 10.54
C SER A 28 10.80 -4.18 10.04
N SER A 29 12.05 -4.35 9.61
CA SER A 29 12.57 -3.48 8.56
C SER A 29 11.53 -3.51 7.44
N ALA A 30 11.14 -2.36 6.90
CA ALA A 30 10.28 -2.27 5.73
C ALA A 30 11.03 -2.94 4.56
N GLN A 31 10.89 -4.25 4.46
CA GLN A 31 11.35 -5.02 3.32
C GLN A 31 10.40 -4.64 2.18
N ALA A 32 10.97 -4.39 0.99
CA ALA A 32 10.18 -4.22 -0.21
C ALA A 32 9.29 -5.45 -0.38
N VAL A 33 7.98 -5.22 -0.43
CA VAL A 33 6.95 -6.24 -0.62
C VAL A 33 6.79 -6.52 -2.11
N ILE A 34 6.92 -5.47 -2.94
CA ILE A 34 6.86 -5.59 -4.39
C ILE A 34 8.22 -6.04 -4.90
N THR A 35 8.25 -7.19 -5.59
CA THR A 35 9.46 -7.71 -6.23
C THR A 35 9.49 -7.49 -7.72
N ASP A 36 8.33 -7.42 -8.37
CA ASP A 36 8.20 -7.16 -9.79
C ASP A 36 6.84 -6.55 -10.11
N VAL A 37 6.80 -5.71 -11.15
CA VAL A 37 5.58 -5.18 -11.73
C VAL A 37 5.70 -5.20 -13.25
N VAL A 38 4.76 -5.86 -13.90
CA VAL A 38 4.67 -5.91 -15.37
C VAL A 38 3.39 -5.24 -15.82
N GLU A 39 3.55 -4.11 -16.51
CA GLU A 39 2.45 -3.44 -17.20
C GLU A 39 2.30 -3.97 -18.62
N THR A 40 1.07 -4.32 -19.02
CA THR A 40 0.74 -4.70 -20.40
C THR A 40 -0.55 -4.01 -20.86
N GLY A 41 -0.63 -3.74 -22.17
CA GLY A 41 -1.80 -3.07 -22.76
C GLY A 41 -1.95 -1.58 -22.39
N GLY A 42 -0.99 -1.02 -21.65
CA GLY A 42 -0.85 0.41 -21.42
C GLY A 42 0.08 1.11 -22.42
N ASP A 43 0.14 2.42 -22.29
CA ASP A 43 0.97 3.32 -23.09
C ASP A 43 2.44 3.23 -22.67
N ASN A 44 3.33 3.36 -23.65
CA ASN A 44 4.78 3.37 -23.44
C ASN A 44 5.44 4.26 -24.48
N GLU A 45 5.30 5.55 -24.26
CA GLU A 45 5.79 6.64 -25.07
C GLU A 45 7.04 7.23 -24.44
N ALA A 46 8.11 7.39 -25.23
CA ALA A 46 9.40 7.86 -24.72
C ALA A 46 9.37 9.32 -24.18
N THR A 47 8.31 10.06 -24.45
CA THR A 47 8.20 11.51 -24.22
C THR A 47 6.98 11.92 -23.40
N ASP A 48 6.22 10.96 -22.87
CA ASP A 48 5.04 11.22 -22.04
C ASP A 48 4.86 10.05 -21.06
N THR A 49 3.96 9.11 -21.38
CA THR A 49 3.64 7.96 -20.55
C THR A 49 4.62 6.80 -20.73
N ILE A 50 5.47 6.57 -19.73
CA ILE A 50 6.27 5.34 -19.63
C ILE A 50 5.50 4.25 -18.88
N THR A 51 5.96 3.00 -18.99
CA THR A 51 5.43 1.88 -18.19
C THR A 51 5.52 2.15 -16.69
N ALA A 52 4.60 1.59 -15.90
CA ALA A 52 4.58 1.68 -14.44
C ALA A 52 5.95 1.50 -13.76
N LYS A 53 6.13 2.26 -12.68
CA LYS A 53 7.29 2.23 -11.79
C LYS A 53 6.81 2.01 -10.37
N TRP A 54 7.62 1.37 -9.53
CA TRP A 54 7.25 1.09 -8.15
C TRP A 54 8.37 1.46 -7.19
N THR A 55 8.03 1.51 -5.90
CA THR A 55 8.95 1.89 -4.83
C THR A 55 10.32 1.23 -4.97
N GLY A 56 11.38 2.05 -4.91
CA GLY A 56 12.77 1.63 -5.06
C GLY A 56 13.28 1.64 -6.51
N GLN A 57 12.42 1.72 -7.52
CA GLN A 57 12.87 1.89 -8.90
C GLN A 57 13.33 3.30 -9.20
N THR A 58 14.34 3.41 -10.06
CA THR A 58 14.82 4.66 -10.63
C THR A 58 14.57 4.70 -12.12
N PHE A 59 14.10 5.84 -12.64
CA PHE A 59 13.89 6.06 -14.07
C PHE A 59 14.25 7.49 -14.46
N PRO A 60 14.64 7.72 -15.73
CA PRO A 60 14.87 9.07 -16.24
C PRO A 60 13.55 9.80 -16.44
N VAL A 61 13.51 11.07 -16.05
CA VAL A 61 12.42 12.00 -16.32
C VAL A 61 12.29 12.20 -17.83
N SER A 62 11.11 11.92 -18.37
CA SER A 62 10.76 12.06 -19.80
C SER A 62 10.12 13.41 -20.14
N VAL A 63 9.50 14.08 -19.16
CA VAL A 63 8.77 15.35 -19.31
C VAL A 63 9.17 16.31 -18.20
N ASN A 64 9.34 17.61 -18.52
CA ASN A 64 9.62 18.60 -17.48
C ASN A 64 8.44 18.72 -16.52
N ASP A 65 8.74 18.96 -15.24
CA ASP A 65 7.78 19.06 -14.14
C ASP A 65 7.04 17.75 -13.81
N GLU A 66 7.43 16.60 -14.38
CA GLU A 66 6.86 15.28 -14.08
C GLU A 66 7.96 14.28 -13.65
N PRO A 67 7.70 13.37 -12.70
CA PRO A 67 6.47 13.18 -11.95
C PRO A 67 6.32 14.16 -10.76
N ILE A 68 7.26 15.11 -10.61
CA ILE A 68 7.23 16.13 -9.55
C ILE A 68 7.50 17.52 -10.13
N PRO A 69 6.91 18.58 -9.55
CA PRO A 69 7.23 19.95 -9.92
C PRO A 69 8.73 20.25 -9.86
N GLY A 70 9.27 20.87 -10.90
CA GLY A 70 10.69 21.21 -11.02
C GLY A 70 11.58 20.07 -11.52
N ALA A 71 11.03 18.88 -11.81
CA ALA A 71 11.78 17.83 -12.51
C ALA A 71 12.22 18.30 -13.89
N VAL A 72 13.43 17.91 -14.31
CA VAL A 72 13.98 18.28 -15.62
C VAL A 72 14.25 17.01 -16.43
N ILE A 73 13.93 17.03 -17.72
CA ILE A 73 14.17 15.92 -18.64
C ILE A 73 15.63 15.43 -18.54
N GLY A 74 15.79 14.12 -18.35
CA GLY A 74 17.08 13.45 -18.21
C GLY A 74 17.57 13.31 -16.78
N ASP A 75 16.98 14.01 -15.81
CA ASP A 75 17.23 13.73 -14.39
C ASP A 75 16.68 12.36 -14.02
N ASN A 76 17.23 11.73 -12.99
CA ASN A 76 16.72 10.47 -12.48
C ASN A 76 15.78 10.73 -11.30
N TYR A 77 14.59 10.13 -11.35
CA TYR A 77 13.68 10.06 -10.22
C TYR A 77 13.67 8.64 -9.65
N THR A 78 13.75 8.53 -8.32
CA THR A 78 13.58 7.26 -7.59
C THR A 78 12.25 7.28 -6.86
N VAL A 79 11.41 6.27 -7.11
CA VAL A 79 10.12 6.13 -6.43
C VAL A 79 10.37 5.89 -4.94
N THR A 80 10.00 6.86 -4.11
CA THR A 80 10.08 6.73 -2.66
C THR A 80 8.97 5.81 -2.13
N PRO A 81 8.94 5.46 -0.84
CA PRO A 81 7.75 4.86 -0.24
C PRO A 81 6.55 5.81 -0.28
N PHE A 82 5.34 5.26 -0.10
CA PHE A 82 4.09 6.02 -0.09
C PHE A 82 4.03 6.96 1.12
N GLN A 83 3.74 8.24 0.89
CA GLN A 83 3.69 9.27 1.92
C GLN A 83 2.97 10.53 1.39
N ASP A 84 2.86 11.56 2.22
CA ASP A 84 2.44 12.88 1.77
C ASP A 84 3.39 13.42 0.69
N LEU A 85 2.80 14.00 -0.35
CA LEU A 85 3.46 14.49 -1.57
C LEU A 85 4.14 13.42 -2.43
N ALA A 86 3.89 12.13 -2.17
CA ALA A 86 4.32 11.07 -3.08
C ALA A 86 3.62 11.25 -4.45
N PRO A 87 4.35 11.19 -5.58
CA PRO A 87 3.75 11.28 -6.90
C PRO A 87 2.75 10.16 -7.16
N ALA A 88 1.64 10.48 -7.81
CA ALA A 88 0.61 9.50 -8.14
C ALA A 88 0.92 8.75 -9.44
N PHE A 89 1.50 9.44 -10.43
CA PHE A 89 1.64 8.95 -11.79
C PHE A 89 3.05 9.19 -12.33
N VAL A 90 3.44 8.42 -13.35
CA VAL A 90 4.73 8.61 -14.04
C VAL A 90 4.71 9.76 -15.06
N ASP A 91 3.52 10.17 -15.50
CA ASP A 91 3.25 11.08 -16.62
C ASP A 91 2.39 12.28 -16.22
N ARG A 92 2.28 12.55 -14.91
CA ARG A 92 1.63 13.74 -14.35
C ARG A 92 2.33 14.11 -13.06
N ASN A 93 2.29 15.40 -12.74
CA ASN A 93 2.85 15.93 -11.50
C ASN A 93 1.91 15.79 -10.29
N HIS A 94 0.83 15.01 -10.44
CA HIS A 94 -0.16 14.84 -9.38
C HIS A 94 0.46 14.15 -8.16
N ARG A 95 0.04 14.52 -6.95
CA ARG A 95 0.60 13.97 -5.71
C ARG A 95 -0.47 13.59 -4.71
N TYR A 96 -0.29 12.48 -4.00
CA TYR A 96 -1.11 12.19 -2.83
C TYR A 96 -0.82 13.22 -1.74
N THR A 97 -1.85 13.73 -1.06
CA THR A 97 -1.59 14.67 0.05
C THR A 97 -2.64 14.62 1.15
N ASN A 98 -2.23 15.00 2.36
CA ASN A 98 -3.10 15.32 3.49
C ASN A 98 -3.33 16.82 3.68
N THR A 99 -2.76 17.68 2.82
CA THR A 99 -2.79 19.13 2.99
C THR A 99 -3.63 19.85 1.95
N ASP A 100 -4.35 20.89 2.37
CA ASP A 100 -5.05 21.82 1.50
C ASP A 100 -4.59 23.26 1.79
N GLY A 101 -3.92 23.88 0.82
CA GLY A 101 -3.28 25.19 1.00
C GLY A 101 -2.20 25.18 2.08
N GLY A 102 -1.49 24.06 2.25
CA GLY A 102 -0.47 23.88 3.28
C GLY A 102 -1.00 23.66 4.70
N THR A 103 -2.32 23.51 4.88
CA THR A 103 -2.92 23.11 6.15
C THR A 103 -3.25 21.63 6.09
N GLU A 104 -2.84 20.83 7.07
CA GLU A 104 -3.32 19.43 7.14
C GLU A 104 -4.83 19.42 7.38
N VAL A 105 -5.57 18.89 6.41
CA VAL A 105 -7.05 18.83 6.45
C VAL A 105 -7.55 17.41 6.64
N PHE A 106 -6.79 16.41 6.14
CA PHE A 106 -7.23 15.02 6.20
C PHE A 106 -6.06 14.04 6.20
N PRO A 107 -5.80 13.29 7.29
CA PRO A 107 -4.59 12.47 7.38
C PRO A 107 -4.59 11.34 6.34
N ILE A 108 -3.41 11.05 5.78
CA ILE A 108 -3.20 9.81 5.02
C ILE A 108 -3.36 8.64 6.00
N PRO A 109 -4.17 7.60 5.68
CA PRO A 109 -4.31 6.44 6.53
C PRO A 109 -2.97 5.80 6.87
N SER A 110 -2.71 5.61 8.17
CA SER A 110 -1.40 5.19 8.66
C SER A 110 -0.96 3.80 8.18
N TYR A 111 -1.92 2.95 7.78
CA TYR A 111 -1.63 1.65 7.17
C TYR A 111 -1.07 1.75 5.74
N LEU A 112 -1.12 2.93 5.10
CA LEU A 112 -0.49 3.18 3.79
C LEU A 112 0.89 3.84 3.92
N LEU A 113 1.15 4.56 5.02
CA LEU A 113 2.38 5.34 5.17
C LEU A 113 3.62 4.45 5.21
N GLY A 114 4.59 4.76 4.35
CA GLY A 114 5.84 4.04 4.20
C GLY A 114 5.73 2.71 3.45
N ALA A 115 4.55 2.38 2.91
CA ALA A 115 4.34 1.18 2.12
C ALA A 115 4.95 1.31 0.71
N ASP A 116 5.14 0.16 0.05
CA ASP A 116 5.45 0.17 -1.38
C ASP A 116 4.21 0.60 -2.15
N TYR A 117 4.41 1.28 -3.28
CA TYR A 117 3.31 1.64 -4.18
C TYR A 117 3.79 1.66 -5.62
N ILE A 118 2.81 1.75 -6.53
CA ILE A 118 3.03 1.76 -7.97
C ILE A 118 2.54 3.08 -8.54
N MET A 119 3.43 3.75 -9.28
CA MET A 119 3.13 4.87 -10.17
C MET A 119 2.79 4.29 -11.54
N SER A 120 1.52 4.32 -11.92
CA SER A 120 1.08 3.97 -13.28
C SER A 120 0.99 5.23 -14.14
N GLY A 121 0.93 5.11 -15.46
CA GLY A 121 0.56 6.23 -16.33
C GLY A 121 -0.89 6.65 -16.07
N ASN A 122 -1.15 7.94 -15.91
CA ASN A 122 -2.51 8.47 -15.83
C ASN A 122 -3.25 8.33 -17.15
N ASP A 123 -2.53 8.35 -18.27
CA ASP A 123 -3.10 8.17 -19.61
C ASP A 123 -3.60 6.75 -19.88
N ASN A 124 -3.24 5.78 -19.02
CA ASN A 124 -3.76 4.41 -19.10
C ASN A 124 -5.22 4.23 -18.64
N ARG A 125 -5.86 5.26 -18.10
CA ARG A 125 -7.19 5.20 -17.46
C ARG A 125 -8.33 4.68 -18.35
N ASP A 126 -8.22 4.81 -19.67
CA ASP A 126 -9.19 4.36 -20.68
C ASP A 126 -8.66 3.26 -21.61
N ASN A 127 -7.50 2.69 -21.28
CA ASN A 127 -6.90 1.60 -22.06
C ASN A 127 -7.61 0.27 -21.78
N THR A 128 -8.46 -0.14 -22.74
CA THR A 128 -9.32 -1.35 -22.67
C THR A 128 -8.58 -2.71 -22.64
N GLY A 129 -7.25 -2.69 -22.59
CA GLY A 129 -6.39 -3.87 -22.44
C GLY A 129 -5.39 -3.74 -21.29
N TYR A 130 -5.51 -2.70 -20.47
CA TYR A 130 -4.57 -2.42 -19.40
C TYR A 130 -4.59 -3.52 -18.34
N LEU A 131 -3.41 -4.09 -18.06
CA LEU A 131 -3.16 -5.04 -16.99
C LEU A 131 -1.88 -4.66 -16.26
N LEU A 132 -1.89 -4.85 -14.94
CA LEU A 132 -0.75 -4.64 -14.07
C LEU A 132 -0.55 -5.90 -13.22
N ASP A 133 0.45 -6.70 -13.58
CA ASP A 133 0.82 -7.91 -12.87
C ASP A 133 1.83 -7.57 -11.77
N ILE A 134 1.42 -7.70 -10.51
CA ILE A 134 2.18 -7.32 -9.32
C ILE A 134 2.66 -8.58 -8.63
N THR A 135 3.98 -8.75 -8.48
CA THR A 135 4.56 -9.92 -7.81
C THR A 135 5.09 -9.57 -6.43
N THR A 136 4.64 -10.31 -5.40
CA THR A 136 5.11 -10.17 -4.01
C THR A 136 5.90 -11.39 -3.55
N ASP A 137 6.85 -11.21 -2.62
CA ASP A 137 7.67 -12.30 -2.06
C ASP A 137 7.08 -12.98 -0.83
N GLY A 138 5.89 -12.55 -0.38
CA GLY A 138 5.21 -13.08 0.77
C GLY A 138 3.74 -12.67 0.83
N PRO A 139 3.06 -12.97 1.96
CA PRO A 139 1.72 -12.48 2.22
C PRO A 139 1.68 -10.96 2.07
N ALA A 140 0.64 -10.44 1.42
CA ALA A 140 0.51 -9.02 1.12
C ALA A 140 -0.95 -8.55 1.27
N THR A 141 -1.13 -7.27 1.58
CA THR A 141 -2.42 -6.59 1.37
C THR A 141 -2.23 -5.53 0.31
N ILE A 142 -3.00 -5.62 -0.77
CA ILE A 142 -3.03 -4.62 -1.83
C ILE A 142 -4.20 -3.69 -1.56
N TYR A 143 -3.95 -2.38 -1.67
CA TYR A 143 -4.93 -1.33 -1.56
C TYR A 143 -5.07 -0.64 -2.91
N MET A 144 -6.30 -0.61 -3.42
CA MET A 144 -6.71 0.19 -4.57
C MET A 144 -7.17 1.56 -4.08
N LEU A 145 -6.59 2.62 -4.64
CA LEU A 145 -7.03 3.98 -4.46
C LEU A 145 -7.86 4.33 -5.70
N ILE A 146 -9.19 4.34 -5.59
CA ILE A 146 -10.10 4.50 -6.75
C ILE A 146 -10.73 5.88 -6.76
N ASP A 147 -10.60 6.61 -7.88
CA ASP A 147 -11.06 7.99 -8.03
C ASP A 147 -12.57 8.04 -7.79
N ASN A 148 -13.00 8.90 -6.85
CA ASN A 148 -14.42 9.03 -6.52
C ASN A 148 -15.29 9.43 -7.71
N ARG A 149 -14.70 10.09 -8.72
CA ARG A 149 -15.40 10.56 -9.92
C ARG A 149 -15.76 9.46 -10.91
N LEU A 150 -15.37 8.20 -10.67
CA LEU A 150 -15.46 7.08 -11.61
C LEU A 150 -16.83 6.95 -12.30
N GLN A 151 -17.93 7.12 -11.56
CA GLN A 151 -19.28 6.83 -12.06
C GLN A 151 -20.00 8.02 -12.73
N ASP A 152 -19.81 9.23 -12.19
CA ASP A 152 -20.66 10.39 -12.46
C ASP A 152 -19.88 11.73 -12.52
N GLY A 153 -18.56 11.68 -12.37
CA GLY A 153 -17.71 12.86 -12.32
C GLY A 153 -17.69 13.60 -10.98
N SER A 154 -18.42 13.14 -9.97
CA SER A 154 -18.46 13.76 -8.64
C SER A 154 -17.35 13.25 -7.73
N GLY A 155 -16.58 14.13 -7.10
CA GLY A 155 -15.55 13.75 -6.14
C GLY A 155 -16.07 13.46 -4.72
N ASP A 156 -17.37 13.70 -4.47
CA ASP A 156 -17.94 13.76 -3.11
C ASP A 156 -18.28 12.39 -2.52
N ASP A 157 -18.76 11.47 -3.34
CA ASP A 157 -19.21 10.15 -2.92
C ASP A 157 -18.21 9.05 -3.28
N PRO A 158 -18.24 7.88 -2.61
CA PRO A 158 -17.38 6.78 -3.00
C PRO A 158 -17.79 6.27 -4.38
N PRO A 159 -16.86 5.70 -5.16
CA PRO A 159 -17.19 5.13 -6.44
C PRO A 159 -18.13 3.94 -6.26
N THR A 160 -19.07 3.81 -7.18
CA THR A 160 -19.86 2.61 -7.44
C THR A 160 -19.18 1.81 -8.52
N PHE A 161 -19.47 0.52 -8.55
CA PHE A 161 -18.92 -0.42 -9.52
C PHE A 161 -20.05 -1.05 -10.30
N GLY A 162 -19.80 -1.30 -11.57
CA GLY A 162 -20.78 -1.81 -12.51
C GLY A 162 -20.11 -2.27 -13.80
N PRO A 163 -20.90 -2.80 -14.76
CA PRO A 163 -20.39 -3.35 -16.01
C PRO A 163 -19.48 -2.42 -16.80
N ASP A 164 -19.65 -1.11 -16.65
CA ASP A 164 -18.93 -0.07 -17.40
C ASP A 164 -17.91 0.68 -16.53
N ASN A 165 -17.70 0.26 -15.27
CA ASN A 165 -16.88 0.94 -14.29
C ASN A 165 -16.31 -0.05 -13.27
N MET A 166 -15.20 -0.69 -13.64
CA MET A 166 -14.42 -1.59 -12.77
C MET A 166 -15.25 -2.70 -12.11
N GLN A 167 -16.17 -3.34 -12.83
CA GLN A 167 -16.96 -4.49 -12.32
C GLN A 167 -16.07 -5.56 -11.64
N TRP A 168 -14.86 -5.74 -12.15
CA TRP A 168 -13.87 -6.69 -11.63
C TRP A 168 -13.51 -6.45 -10.16
N ILE A 169 -13.62 -5.23 -9.62
CA ILE A 169 -13.42 -4.94 -8.20
C ILE A 169 -14.42 -5.74 -7.35
N VAL A 170 -15.68 -5.80 -7.77
CA VAL A 170 -16.72 -6.58 -7.09
C VAL A 170 -16.54 -8.07 -7.37
N ASP A 171 -16.32 -8.45 -8.62
CA ASP A 171 -16.24 -9.86 -9.03
C ASP A 171 -15.05 -10.57 -8.39
N GLU A 172 -13.94 -9.86 -8.18
CA GLU A 172 -12.74 -10.40 -7.54
C GLU A 172 -12.75 -10.22 -6.01
N GLY A 173 -13.81 -9.65 -5.43
CA GLY A 173 -14.01 -9.63 -3.98
C GLY A 173 -13.15 -8.61 -3.21
N TRP A 174 -12.84 -7.48 -3.83
CA TRP A 174 -12.22 -6.36 -3.13
C TRP A 174 -13.20 -5.74 -2.13
N SER A 175 -12.72 -5.34 -0.96
CA SER A 175 -13.55 -4.82 0.11
C SER A 175 -13.23 -3.35 0.40
N ALA A 176 -14.24 -2.53 0.63
CA ALA A 176 -14.04 -1.18 1.13
C ALA A 176 -13.32 -1.23 2.49
N THR A 177 -12.34 -0.37 2.71
CA THR A 177 -11.80 -0.17 4.06
C THR A 177 -12.86 0.46 4.95
N SER A 178 -12.78 0.28 6.27
CA SER A 178 -13.85 0.71 7.18
C SER A 178 -13.29 1.34 8.45
N GLY A 179 -12.17 2.08 8.33
CA GLY A 179 -11.51 2.76 9.44
C GLY A 179 -12.24 4.01 9.90
N GLY A 180 -13.20 4.51 9.11
CA GLY A 180 -13.86 5.79 9.33
C GLY A 180 -12.97 6.99 8.97
N LEU A 181 -11.84 6.73 8.29
CA LEU A 181 -10.93 7.76 7.78
C LEU A 181 -11.47 8.26 6.45
N ASN A 182 -12.64 8.90 6.47
CA ASN A 182 -13.19 9.65 5.35
C ASN A 182 -13.78 11.00 5.79
N ARG A 183 -14.05 11.87 4.80
CA ARG A 183 -14.62 13.21 5.01
C ARG A 183 -15.97 13.24 5.74
N ALA A 184 -16.71 12.12 5.77
CA ALA A 184 -17.96 11.99 6.50
C ALA A 184 -17.77 11.42 7.93
N SER A 185 -16.56 11.01 8.29
CA SER A 185 -16.23 10.32 9.54
C SER A 185 -17.13 9.09 9.80
N ASP A 186 -17.43 8.34 8.74
CA ASP A 186 -18.41 7.25 8.74
C ASP A 186 -17.73 5.91 8.37
N SER A 187 -17.67 4.96 9.30
CA SER A 187 -17.03 3.66 9.07
C SER A 187 -17.80 2.75 8.11
N SER A 188 -19.04 3.10 7.72
CA SER A 188 -19.76 2.41 6.65
C SER A 188 -19.30 2.81 5.25
N ARG A 189 -18.46 3.85 5.13
CA ARG A 189 -17.87 4.32 3.88
C ARG A 189 -16.38 3.98 3.84
N PRO A 190 -15.81 3.75 2.64
CA PRO A 190 -14.37 3.54 2.47
C PRO A 190 -13.58 4.70 3.08
N ASP A 191 -12.38 4.39 3.58
CA ASP A 191 -11.40 5.42 3.90
C ASP A 191 -11.01 6.17 2.62
N LYS A 192 -10.45 7.37 2.77
CA LYS A 192 -10.08 8.23 1.65
C LYS A 192 -8.65 8.75 1.75
N VAL A 193 -8.10 9.12 0.59
CA VAL A 193 -6.86 9.90 0.48
C VAL A 193 -7.08 11.02 -0.54
N GLY A 194 -6.52 12.20 -0.25
CA GLY A 194 -6.58 13.35 -1.14
C GLY A 194 -5.52 13.28 -2.24
N ILE A 195 -5.80 13.90 -3.38
CA ILE A 195 -4.82 14.11 -4.45
C ILE A 195 -4.78 15.59 -4.86
N ASP A 196 -3.56 16.08 -4.98
CA ASP A 196 -3.16 17.36 -5.54
C ASP A 196 -2.90 17.17 -7.04
N GLU A 197 -3.93 17.32 -7.87
CA GLU A 197 -3.88 17.29 -9.34
C GLU A 197 -3.14 18.48 -9.94
N GLY A 198 -3.10 19.62 -9.24
CA GLY A 198 -2.43 20.84 -9.71
C GLY A 198 -0.96 20.93 -9.34
N ALA A 199 -0.50 20.03 -8.47
CA ALA A 199 0.78 20.11 -7.77
C ALA A 199 1.00 21.46 -7.06
N ASP A 200 -0.07 22.10 -6.59
CA ASP A 200 -0.09 23.44 -5.98
C ASP A 200 -0.23 23.43 -4.46
N GLY A 201 -0.28 22.23 -3.85
CA GLY A 201 -0.43 22.05 -2.42
C GLY A 201 -1.86 22.16 -1.92
N SER A 202 -2.86 22.10 -2.81
CA SER A 202 -4.28 21.95 -2.47
C SER A 202 -4.82 20.58 -2.89
N ILE A 203 -5.87 20.10 -2.20
CA ILE A 203 -6.55 18.86 -2.60
C ILE A 203 -7.69 19.23 -3.57
N GLN A 204 -7.62 18.75 -4.80
CA GLN A 204 -8.71 18.95 -5.77
C GLN A 204 -9.63 17.74 -5.86
N GLN A 205 -9.13 16.52 -5.57
CA GLN A 205 -9.92 15.29 -5.69
C GLN A 205 -9.59 14.28 -4.60
N TRP A 206 -10.38 13.20 -4.56
CA TRP A 206 -10.32 12.19 -3.52
C TRP A 206 -10.41 10.79 -4.12
N TYR A 207 -9.61 9.88 -3.59
CA TYR A 207 -9.74 8.45 -3.81
C TYR A 207 -10.45 7.79 -2.64
N SER A 208 -11.26 6.78 -2.92
CA SER A 208 -11.76 5.82 -1.94
C SER A 208 -10.89 4.56 -1.94
N ILE A 209 -10.67 3.99 -0.76
CA ILE A 209 -9.71 2.92 -0.55
C ILE A 209 -10.44 1.57 -0.45
N TYR A 210 -9.99 0.62 -1.26
CA TYR A 210 -10.45 -0.77 -1.25
C TYR A 210 -9.24 -1.68 -1.07
N SER A 211 -9.40 -2.81 -0.39
CA SER A 211 -8.29 -3.72 -0.13
C SER A 211 -8.64 -5.18 -0.37
N LYS A 212 -7.58 -5.96 -0.59
CA LYS A 212 -7.62 -7.42 -0.65
C LYS A 212 -6.30 -7.99 -0.14
N SER A 213 -6.40 -9.00 0.71
CA SER A 213 -5.24 -9.70 1.26
C SER A 213 -4.97 -11.00 0.51
N PHE A 214 -3.69 -11.29 0.34
CA PHE A 214 -3.15 -12.48 -0.30
C PHE A 214 -2.28 -13.18 0.74
N ALA A 215 -2.61 -14.44 1.03
CA ALA A 215 -1.97 -15.19 2.12
C ALA A 215 -0.57 -15.71 1.75
N ASP A 216 -0.24 -15.75 0.46
CA ASP A 216 0.98 -16.33 -0.07
C ASP A 216 1.68 -15.32 -1.01
N ALA A 217 2.98 -15.55 -1.23
CA ALA A 217 3.72 -14.91 -2.32
C ALA A 217 3.09 -15.28 -3.67
N GLY A 218 3.17 -14.37 -4.64
CA GLY A 218 2.67 -14.65 -5.98
C GLY A 218 2.41 -13.39 -6.79
N THR A 219 1.83 -13.60 -7.97
CA THR A 219 1.47 -12.53 -8.89
C THR A 219 -0.04 -12.29 -8.84
N VAL A 220 -0.43 -11.02 -8.70
CA VAL A 220 -1.82 -10.55 -8.75
C VAL A 220 -1.97 -9.64 -9.95
N THR A 221 -2.98 -9.90 -10.78
CA THR A 221 -3.30 -9.05 -11.92
C THR A 221 -4.35 -8.01 -11.51
N ILE A 222 -4.01 -6.74 -11.68
CA ILE A 222 -4.95 -5.61 -11.61
C ILE A 222 -5.34 -5.24 -13.05
N ARG A 223 -6.60 -4.86 -13.26
CA ARG A 223 -7.18 -4.62 -14.58
C ARG A 223 -7.48 -3.14 -14.81
N GLN A 224 -7.84 -2.80 -16.05
CA GLN A 224 -8.25 -1.46 -16.49
C GLN A 224 -9.15 -0.70 -15.50
N ALA A 225 -9.00 0.63 -15.49
CA ALA A 225 -9.74 1.52 -14.61
C ALA A 225 -11.12 1.92 -15.12
N ASP A 226 -11.40 1.79 -16.42
CA ASP A 226 -12.66 2.26 -17.05
C ASP A 226 -13.00 3.73 -16.72
N ASN A 227 -11.98 4.58 -16.59
CA ASN A 227 -12.12 5.91 -15.99
C ASN A 227 -11.72 7.05 -16.95
N GLY A 228 -12.24 7.00 -18.18
CA GLY A 228 -11.94 7.96 -19.24
C GLY A 228 -12.16 9.42 -18.81
N GLY A 229 -11.12 10.24 -18.99
CA GLY A 229 -11.15 11.68 -18.66
C GLY A 229 -11.08 12.02 -17.17
N ARG A 230 -10.64 11.08 -16.31
CA ARG A 230 -10.42 11.26 -14.86
C ARG A 230 -9.01 10.82 -14.50
N ASN A 231 -8.76 10.44 -13.24
CA ASN A 231 -7.47 9.88 -12.87
C ASN A 231 -7.45 8.36 -12.95
N MET A 232 -6.28 7.81 -13.25
CA MET A 232 -5.98 6.40 -13.04
C MET A 232 -6.04 6.07 -11.54
N TYR A 233 -6.33 4.82 -11.19
CA TYR A 233 -6.27 4.40 -9.78
C TYR A 233 -4.83 4.41 -9.27
N GLY A 234 -4.67 4.49 -7.95
CA GLY A 234 -3.42 4.20 -7.25
C GLY A 234 -3.37 2.76 -6.72
N VAL A 235 -2.17 2.21 -6.57
CA VAL A 235 -1.96 0.89 -5.95
C VAL A 235 -0.89 0.99 -4.86
N VAL A 236 -1.25 0.61 -3.63
CA VAL A 236 -0.33 0.54 -2.49
C VAL A 236 -0.29 -0.90 -1.97
N VAL A 237 0.90 -1.39 -1.63
CA VAL A 237 1.13 -2.78 -1.21
C VAL A 237 1.84 -2.80 0.13
N THR A 238 1.20 -3.43 1.12
CA THR A 238 1.79 -3.62 2.46
C THR A 238 2.10 -5.08 2.71
N PRO A 239 3.03 -5.40 3.63
CA PRO A 239 3.17 -6.75 4.12
C PRO A 239 1.83 -7.23 4.69
N GLY A 240 1.44 -8.45 4.34
CA GLY A 240 0.25 -9.11 4.88
C GLY A 240 0.51 -9.57 6.31
N VAL A 241 -0.55 -9.66 7.11
CA VAL A 241 -0.47 -10.34 8.40
C VAL A 241 -0.51 -11.85 8.13
N PRO A 242 0.48 -12.65 8.57
CA PRO A 242 0.43 -14.09 8.40
C PRO A 242 -0.84 -14.65 9.03
N GLU A 243 -1.53 -15.56 8.35
CA GLU A 243 -2.72 -16.22 8.88
C GLU A 243 -2.44 -16.77 10.30
N PRO A 244 -3.38 -16.63 11.25
CA PRO A 244 -3.15 -16.93 12.66
C PRO A 244 -2.75 -18.39 12.90
N THR A 245 -3.08 -19.30 11.98
CA THR A 245 -2.63 -20.70 11.98
C THR A 245 -1.11 -20.84 11.94
N SER A 246 -0.41 -20.01 11.16
CA SER A 246 1.05 -20.01 11.09
C SER A 246 1.67 -19.55 12.41
N ALA A 247 1.11 -18.51 13.02
CA ALA A 247 1.53 -18.03 14.33
C ALA A 247 1.24 -19.05 15.44
N LEU A 248 0.08 -19.70 15.40
CA LEU A 248 -0.32 -20.76 16.34
C LEU A 248 0.58 -22.00 16.24
N LEU A 249 0.95 -22.43 15.03
CA LEU A 249 1.87 -23.56 14.83
C LEU A 249 3.27 -23.24 15.34
N LEU A 250 3.77 -22.02 15.12
CA LEU A 250 5.03 -21.57 15.67
C LEU A 250 5.00 -21.57 17.21
N LEU A 251 3.94 -21.02 17.81
CA LEU A 251 3.74 -21.02 19.26
C LEU A 251 3.66 -22.45 19.83
N ALA A 252 2.91 -23.34 19.18
CA ALA A 252 2.81 -24.74 19.57
C ALA A 252 4.16 -25.46 19.47
N GLY A 253 4.94 -25.21 18.41
CA GLY A 253 6.29 -25.73 18.24
C GLY A 253 7.26 -25.26 19.34
N CYS A 254 7.25 -23.97 19.64
CA CYS A 254 8.04 -23.38 20.73
C CYS A 254 7.69 -24.00 22.09
N LEU A 255 6.39 -24.16 22.39
CA LEU A 255 5.93 -24.81 23.61
C LEU A 255 6.34 -26.29 23.68
N GLY A 256 6.31 -27.01 22.56
CA GLY A 256 6.80 -28.39 22.45
C GLY A 256 8.29 -28.52 22.77
N MET A 257 9.12 -27.66 22.19
CA MET A 257 10.58 -27.64 22.44
C MET A 257 10.92 -27.32 23.90
N LEU A 258 10.17 -26.41 24.53
CA LEU A 258 10.33 -26.09 25.95
C LEU A 258 9.97 -27.28 26.87
N ARG A 259 8.99 -28.11 26.50
CA ARG A 259 8.65 -29.33 27.25
C ARG A 259 9.71 -30.42 27.10
N LEU A 260 10.30 -30.56 25.91
CA LEU A 260 11.36 -31.56 25.66
C LEU A 260 12.65 -31.25 26.43
N ARG A 261 13.00 -29.98 26.64
CA ARG A 261 14.17 -29.58 27.44
C ARG A 261 14.03 -29.81 28.96
N ARG A 262 12.83 -30.11 29.46
CA ARG A 262 12.56 -30.33 30.89
C ARG A 262 12.51 -31.80 31.30
N ARG A 263 12.67 -32.72 30.35
CA ARG A 263 12.81 -34.16 30.60
C ARG A 263 14.28 -34.54 30.47
#